data_AF-A0A954TNA1-F1
#
_entry.id   AF-A0A954TNA1-F1
#
_cell.length_a   1.000
_cell.length_b   1.000
_cell.length_c   1.000
_cell.angle_alpha   90.00
_cell.angle_beta   90.00
_cell.angle_gamma   90.00
#
_symmetry.space_group_name_H-M   'P 1'
#
loop_
_entity.id
_entity.type
_entity.pdbx_description
1 polymer ?
#
loop_
_entity_poly.entity_id
_entity_poly.type
_entity_poly.pdbx_seq_one_letter_code
_entity_poly.pdbx_strand_id
1 'polypeptide(L)'
;IVGVVLGCNSYEVIDLGVMVSCEKILEEAKKHGVDVIGLSGLITPSLDQMVHVAGEMQREGFDVPLLIGGATTSAKHTAVKIAPAYQHAVVHVQDASRCVGVVERLLSSERSDQFLAENRELQAQLVTSYRQRQAKLLPYDEACRRAFATDWSHAEIEQPDFVGTRT
;
A
#
# COMPACT_ATOMS: atom_id res chain seq x y z
N ILE A 1 13.62 -3.33 -9.09
CA ILE A 1 14.58 -3.28 -7.95
C ILE A 1 14.31 -4.42 -6.97
N VAL A 2 13.14 -4.45 -6.30
CA VAL A 2 12.82 -5.51 -5.31
C VAL A 2 13.00 -6.91 -5.89
N GLY A 3 12.48 -7.18 -7.10
CA GLY A 3 12.65 -8.48 -7.75
C GLY A 3 14.11 -8.88 -7.99
N VAL A 4 14.97 -7.94 -8.37
CA VAL A 4 16.42 -8.19 -8.53
C VAL A 4 17.06 -8.51 -7.18
N VAL A 5 16.73 -7.75 -6.14
CA VAL A 5 17.27 -7.96 -4.78
C VAL A 5 16.85 -9.33 -4.24
N LEU A 6 15.58 -9.74 -4.42
CA LEU A 6 15.12 -11.07 -4.04
C LEU A 6 15.81 -12.16 -4.87
N GLY A 7 15.95 -11.97 -6.19
CA GLY A 7 16.69 -12.88 -7.06
C GLY A 7 18.16 -13.09 -6.64
N CYS A 8 18.82 -12.03 -6.15
CA CYS A 8 20.17 -12.14 -5.60
C CYS A 8 20.23 -12.97 -4.30
N ASN A 9 19.10 -13.21 -3.63
CA ASN A 9 18.98 -13.99 -2.40
C ASN A 9 18.34 -15.37 -2.64
N SER A 10 18.50 -15.91 -3.85
CA SER A 10 18.03 -17.25 -4.24
C SER A 10 16.50 -17.44 -4.21
N TYR A 11 15.75 -16.34 -4.29
CA TYR A 11 14.30 -16.41 -4.51
C TYR A 11 13.98 -16.40 -6.01
N GLU A 12 13.05 -17.26 -6.41
CA GLU A 12 12.42 -17.15 -7.73
C GLU A 12 11.38 -16.02 -7.69
N VAL A 13 11.46 -15.10 -8.66
CA VAL A 13 10.54 -13.95 -8.74
C VAL A 13 9.81 -13.98 -10.05
N ILE A 14 8.49 -14.11 -9.97
CA ILE A 14 7.58 -14.04 -11.11
C ILE A 14 7.05 -12.61 -11.20
N ASP A 15 7.66 -11.80 -12.08
CA ASP A 15 7.22 -10.42 -12.32
C ASP A 15 6.09 -10.40 -13.37
N LEU A 16 4.88 -10.06 -12.94
CA LEU A 16 3.71 -9.95 -13.82
C LEU A 16 3.61 -8.60 -14.54
N GLY A 17 4.49 -7.64 -14.22
CA GLY A 17 4.53 -6.30 -14.79
C GLY A 17 3.61 -5.29 -14.08
N VAL A 18 3.09 -4.34 -14.84
CA VAL A 18 2.25 -3.24 -14.33
C VAL A 18 0.83 -3.32 -14.87
N MET A 19 -0.13 -2.72 -14.15
CA MET A 19 -1.56 -2.74 -14.51
C MET A 19 -2.12 -4.17 -14.67
N VAL A 20 -1.67 -5.07 -13.81
CA VAL A 20 -2.13 -6.47 -13.77
C VAL A 20 -3.45 -6.55 -13.00
N SER A 21 -4.43 -7.28 -13.54
CA SER A 21 -5.71 -7.50 -12.86
C SER A 21 -5.55 -8.40 -11.63
N CYS A 22 -6.45 -8.26 -10.65
CA CYS A 22 -6.49 -9.14 -9.49
C CYS A 22 -6.58 -10.61 -9.89
N GLU A 23 -7.47 -10.94 -10.81
CA GLU A 23 -7.68 -12.32 -11.30
C GLU A 23 -6.38 -12.94 -11.82
N LYS A 24 -5.62 -12.19 -12.64
CA LYS A 24 -4.35 -12.68 -13.19
C LYS A 24 -3.29 -12.86 -12.11
N ILE A 25 -3.25 -11.98 -11.10
CA ILE A 25 -2.32 -12.13 -9.97
C ILE A 25 -2.61 -13.44 -9.23
N LEU A 26 -3.88 -13.70 -8.92
CA LEU A 26 -4.29 -14.89 -8.17
C LEU A 26 -4.16 -16.18 -9.00
N GLU A 27 -4.48 -16.12 -10.30
CA GLU A 27 -4.32 -17.24 -11.23
C GLU A 27 -2.86 -17.68 -11.31
N GLU A 28 -1.95 -16.73 -11.59
CA GLU A 28 -0.51 -17.03 -11.69
C GLU A 28 0.06 -17.47 -10.33
N ALA A 29 -0.40 -16.89 -9.22
CA ALA A 29 0.00 -17.33 -7.89
C ALA A 29 -0.35 -18.81 -7.63
N LYS A 30 -1.57 -19.25 -8.00
CA LYS A 30 -1.98 -20.66 -7.88
C LYS A 30 -1.22 -21.57 -8.84
N LYS A 31 -1.10 -21.16 -10.10
CA LYS A 31 -0.43 -21.92 -11.15
C LYS A 31 1.03 -22.22 -10.83
N HIS A 32 1.71 -21.26 -10.19
CA HIS A 32 3.11 -21.38 -9.80
C HIS A 32 3.31 -21.85 -8.36
N GLY A 33 2.25 -21.96 -7.55
CA GLY A 33 2.35 -22.38 -6.15
C GLY A 33 3.26 -21.47 -5.32
N VAL A 34 3.10 -20.15 -5.47
CA VAL A 34 4.00 -19.17 -4.84
C VAL A 34 3.89 -19.16 -3.32
N ASP A 35 5.00 -18.93 -2.62
CA ASP A 35 5.00 -18.86 -1.16
C ASP A 35 4.59 -17.48 -0.62
N VAL A 36 4.68 -16.43 -1.44
CA VAL A 36 4.42 -15.02 -1.08
C VAL A 36 3.88 -14.25 -2.28
N ILE A 37 2.87 -13.40 -2.07
CA ILE A 37 2.39 -12.45 -3.08
C ILE A 37 2.84 -11.03 -2.71
N GLY A 38 3.43 -10.30 -3.67
CA GLY A 38 3.85 -8.91 -3.48
C GLY A 38 3.08 -7.94 -4.36
N LEU A 39 2.54 -6.87 -3.78
CA LEU A 39 1.86 -5.78 -4.48
C LEU A 39 2.65 -4.48 -4.38
N SER A 40 2.77 -3.79 -5.52
CA SER A 40 3.45 -2.50 -5.63
C SER A 40 2.49 -1.41 -6.12
N GLY A 41 2.45 -0.27 -5.42
CA GLY A 41 1.56 0.86 -5.72
C GLY A 41 2.29 2.19 -5.76
N LEU A 42 2.02 2.99 -6.79
CA LEU A 42 2.66 4.31 -6.98
C LEU A 42 1.72 5.49 -6.74
N ILE A 43 0.41 5.31 -6.98
CA ILE A 43 -0.59 6.37 -6.91
C ILE A 43 -1.68 6.02 -5.90
N THR A 44 -2.46 7.02 -5.45
CA THR A 44 -3.49 6.81 -4.43
C THR A 44 -4.55 5.77 -4.83
N PRO A 45 -5.05 5.72 -6.09
CA PRO A 45 -5.98 4.68 -6.53
C PRO A 45 -5.43 3.24 -6.43
N SER A 46 -4.10 3.07 -6.41
CA SER A 46 -3.49 1.74 -6.24
C SER A 46 -3.78 1.14 -4.86
N LEU A 47 -4.05 1.96 -3.84
CA LEU A 47 -4.33 1.49 -2.50
C LEU A 47 -5.68 0.74 -2.42
N ASP A 48 -6.71 1.25 -3.09
CA ASP A 48 -8.01 0.59 -3.14
C ASP A 48 -7.92 -0.76 -3.88
N GLN A 49 -7.07 -0.84 -4.92
CA GLN A 49 -6.79 -2.10 -5.60
C GLN A 49 -6.08 -3.11 -4.69
N MET A 50 -5.16 -2.67 -3.82
CA MET A 50 -4.52 -3.57 -2.85
C MET A 50 -5.51 -4.13 -1.82
N VAL A 51 -6.48 -3.31 -1.37
CA VAL A 51 -7.56 -3.78 -0.49
C VAL A 51 -8.43 -4.80 -1.22
N HIS A 52 -8.76 -4.54 -2.49
CA HIS A 52 -9.51 -5.47 -3.32
C HIS A 52 -8.78 -6.82 -3.47
N VAL A 53 -7.50 -6.80 -3.82
CA VAL A 53 -6.70 -8.04 -3.95
C VAL A 53 -6.65 -8.81 -2.64
N ALA A 54 -6.46 -8.14 -1.49
CA ALA A 54 -6.47 -8.81 -0.19
C ALA A 54 -7.82 -9.48 0.11
N GLY A 55 -8.94 -8.82 -0.19
CA GLY A 55 -10.28 -9.40 -0.06
C GLY A 55 -10.52 -10.59 -0.99
N GLU A 56 -9.99 -10.53 -2.21
CA GLU A 56 -10.08 -11.63 -3.18
C GLU A 56 -9.21 -12.82 -2.78
N MET A 57 -8.01 -12.58 -2.26
CA MET A 57 -7.19 -13.63 -1.64
C MET A 57 -7.94 -14.36 -0.52
N GLN A 58 -8.64 -13.61 0.34
CA GLN A 58 -9.48 -14.20 1.39
C GLN A 58 -10.62 -15.04 0.78
N ARG A 59 -11.31 -14.50 -0.22
CA ARG A 59 -12.46 -15.15 -0.86
C ARG A 59 -12.08 -16.45 -1.55
N GLU A 60 -10.91 -16.49 -2.17
CA GLU A 60 -10.38 -17.64 -2.88
C GLU A 60 -9.60 -18.63 -2.00
N GLY A 61 -9.49 -18.34 -0.69
CA GLY A 61 -8.89 -19.26 0.29
C GLY A 61 -7.37 -19.34 0.23
N PHE A 62 -6.70 -18.26 -0.16
CA PHE A 62 -5.24 -18.16 -0.03
C PHE A 62 -4.84 -18.14 1.44
N ASP A 63 -3.68 -18.72 1.74
CA ASP A 63 -3.04 -18.74 3.06
C ASP A 63 -1.64 -18.10 3.08
N VAL A 64 -1.08 -17.85 1.89
CA VAL A 64 0.24 -17.25 1.69
C VAL A 64 0.29 -15.78 2.16
N PRO A 65 1.44 -15.28 2.65
CA PRO A 65 1.59 -13.88 3.05
C PRO A 65 1.44 -12.90 1.89
N LEU A 66 0.89 -11.73 2.19
CA LEU A 66 0.76 -10.60 1.29
C LEU A 66 1.73 -9.47 1.69
N LEU A 67 2.66 -9.14 0.80
CA LEU A 67 3.56 -8.00 0.95
C LEU A 67 2.99 -6.77 0.23
N ILE A 68 2.97 -5.65 0.95
CA ILE A 68 2.51 -4.35 0.43
C ILE A 68 3.70 -3.38 0.39
N GLY A 69 3.95 -2.80 -0.78
CA GLY A 69 5.01 -1.79 -0.95
C GLY A 69 4.71 -0.77 -2.04
N GLY A 70 5.61 0.20 -2.19
CA GLY A 70 5.50 1.29 -3.17
C GLY A 70 5.21 2.65 -2.55
N ALA A 71 5.31 3.71 -3.36
CA ALA A 71 5.43 5.09 -2.87
C ALA A 71 4.22 5.60 -2.08
N THR A 72 3.00 5.19 -2.44
CA THR A 72 1.77 5.63 -1.76
C THR A 72 1.40 4.75 -0.58
N THR A 73 2.14 3.66 -0.35
CA THR A 73 1.86 2.71 0.73
C THR A 73 2.46 3.19 2.06
N SER A 74 1.84 2.81 3.16
CA SER A 74 2.37 3.06 4.50
C SER A 74 1.91 1.98 5.45
N ALA A 75 2.73 1.68 6.47
CA ALA A 75 2.37 0.73 7.51
C ALA A 75 1.01 1.04 8.15
N LYS A 76 0.69 2.33 8.32
CA LYS A 76 -0.60 2.77 8.87
C LYS A 76 -1.77 2.46 7.93
N HIS A 77 -1.66 2.76 6.64
CA HIS A 77 -2.72 2.44 5.68
C HIS A 77 -2.90 0.92 5.57
N THR A 78 -1.79 0.16 5.48
CA THR A 78 -1.82 -1.31 5.46
C THR A 78 -2.55 -1.85 6.68
N ALA A 79 -2.21 -1.40 7.89
CA ALA A 79 -2.85 -1.85 9.13
C ALA A 79 -4.36 -1.51 9.21
N VAL A 80 -4.75 -0.33 8.74
CA VAL A 80 -6.12 0.18 8.90
C VAL A 80 -7.07 -0.30 7.80
N LYS A 81 -6.58 -0.49 6.57
CA LYS A 81 -7.42 -0.72 5.39
C LYS A 81 -7.18 -2.06 4.70
N ILE A 82 -5.94 -2.54 4.61
CA ILE A 82 -5.60 -3.74 3.83
C ILE A 82 -5.63 -5.00 4.71
N ALA A 83 -4.91 -4.98 5.84
CA ALA A 83 -4.83 -6.12 6.76
C ALA A 83 -6.20 -6.67 7.22
N PRO A 84 -7.23 -5.84 7.48
CA PRO A 84 -8.54 -6.37 7.86
C PRO A 84 -9.28 -7.14 6.75
N ALA A 85 -8.85 -7.01 5.49
CA ALA A 85 -9.48 -7.69 4.36
C ALA A 85 -8.96 -9.13 4.15
N TYR A 86 -7.88 -9.52 4.83
CA TYR A 86 -7.23 -10.82 4.68
C TYR A 86 -6.78 -11.38 6.03
N GLN A 87 -7.20 -12.60 6.37
CA GLN A 87 -6.96 -13.17 7.70
C GLN A 87 -5.51 -13.60 7.93
N HIS A 88 -4.76 -13.87 6.85
CA HIS A 88 -3.36 -14.27 6.92
C HIS A 88 -2.43 -13.03 6.90
N ALA A 89 -1.13 -13.27 6.92
CA ALA A 89 -0.13 -12.24 7.12
C ALA A 89 -0.18 -11.17 6.02
N VAL A 90 -0.47 -9.91 6.39
CA VAL A 90 -0.28 -8.73 5.53
C VAL A 90 0.85 -7.89 6.13
N VAL A 91 1.91 -7.66 5.36
CA VAL A 91 3.12 -6.96 5.84
C VAL A 91 3.46 -5.80 4.92
N HIS A 92 3.64 -4.61 5.52
CA HIS A 92 4.17 -3.45 4.80
C HIS A 92 5.70 -3.50 4.75
N VAL A 93 6.27 -3.35 3.56
CA VAL A 93 7.72 -3.29 3.36
C VAL A 93 8.09 -1.91 2.81
N GLN A 94 8.89 -1.18 3.56
CA GLN A 94 9.24 0.21 3.25
C GLN A 94 10.09 0.35 1.99
N ASP A 95 11.07 -0.54 1.81
CA ASP A 95 12.04 -0.45 0.72
C ASP A 95 12.60 -1.84 0.35
N ALA A 96 13.31 -1.90 -0.77
CA ALA A 96 13.86 -3.15 -1.30
C ALA A 96 14.91 -3.79 -0.38
N SER A 97 15.68 -3.00 0.37
CA SER A 97 16.75 -3.53 1.23
C SER A 97 16.22 -4.33 2.41
N ARG A 98 15.02 -3.97 2.88
CA ARG A 98 14.33 -4.67 3.98
C ARG A 98 13.53 -5.87 3.51
N CYS A 99 13.22 -5.97 2.22
CA CYS A 99 12.34 -7.00 1.68
C CYS A 99 12.87 -8.43 1.94
N VAL A 100 14.18 -8.65 1.72
CA VAL A 100 14.83 -9.95 1.92
C VAL A 100 14.64 -10.44 3.36
N GLY A 101 15.01 -9.60 4.34
CA GLY A 101 14.90 -9.98 5.75
C GLY A 101 13.45 -10.11 6.25
N VAL A 102 12.47 -9.55 5.53
CA VAL A 102 11.04 -9.80 5.81
C VAL A 102 10.63 -11.17 5.27
N VAL A 103 10.95 -11.48 4.01
CA VAL A 103 10.63 -12.78 3.39
C VAL A 103 11.31 -13.93 4.14
N GLU A 104 12.59 -13.78 4.50
CA GLU A 104 13.33 -14.78 5.30
C GLU A 104 12.70 -15.06 6.66
N ARG A 105 12.10 -14.04 7.31
CA ARG A 105 11.42 -14.22 8.59
C ARG A 105 10.05 -14.86 8.41
N LEU A 106 9.32 -14.48 7.37
CA LEU A 106 8.01 -15.05 7.05
C LEU A 106 8.09 -16.55 6.71
N LEU A 107 9.10 -16.95 5.96
CA LEU A 107 9.27 -18.33 5.50
C LEU A 107 10.08 -19.21 6.47
N SER A 108 10.57 -18.65 7.58
CA SER A 108 11.34 -19.40 8.57
C SER A 108 10.44 -20.11 9.56
N SER A 109 10.57 -21.44 9.67
CA SER A 109 9.83 -22.27 10.63
C SER A 109 10.01 -21.86 12.10
N GLU A 110 11.16 -21.29 12.46
CA GLU A 110 11.48 -20.89 13.82
C GLU A 110 11.09 -19.45 14.15
N ARG A 111 11.20 -18.55 13.16
CA ARG A 111 11.08 -17.08 13.38
C ARG A 111 9.74 -16.51 12.93
N SER A 112 8.98 -17.24 12.12
CA SER A 112 7.74 -16.73 11.52
C SER A 112 6.69 -16.40 12.58
N ASP A 113 6.43 -17.29 13.54
CA ASP A 113 5.42 -17.06 14.57
C ASP A 113 5.68 -15.79 15.39
N GLN A 114 6.94 -15.60 15.83
CA GLN A 114 7.35 -14.40 16.54
C GLN A 114 7.16 -13.16 15.67
N PHE A 115 7.64 -13.20 14.42
CA PHE A 115 7.53 -12.06 13.51
C PHE A 115 6.07 -11.69 13.22
N LEU A 116 5.19 -12.68 13.05
CA LEU A 116 3.76 -12.47 12.83
C LEU A 116 3.06 -11.91 14.07
N ALA A 117 3.49 -12.28 15.26
CA ALA A 117 3.00 -11.69 16.51
C ALA A 117 3.41 -10.22 16.63
N GLU A 118 4.69 -9.91 16.38
CA GLU A 118 5.22 -8.53 16.37
C GLU A 118 4.50 -7.66 15.34
N ASN A 119 4.25 -8.19 14.13
CA ASN A 119 3.52 -7.47 13.09
C ASN A 119 2.06 -7.20 13.51
N ARG A 120 1.37 -8.17 14.11
CA ARG A 120 0.00 -7.99 14.62
C ARG A 120 -0.06 -6.95 15.73
N GLU A 121 0.90 -6.95 16.65
CA GLU A 121 0.99 -5.95 17.71
C GLU A 121 1.20 -4.54 17.13
N LEU A 122 2.15 -4.39 16.20
CA LEU A 122 2.39 -3.12 15.50
C LEU A 122 1.13 -2.62 14.79
N GLN A 123 0.42 -3.50 14.08
CA GLN A 123 -0.82 -3.14 13.39
C GLN A 123 -1.91 -2.69 14.38
N ALA A 124 -2.08 -3.38 15.51
CA ALA A 124 -3.03 -3.00 16.54
C ALA A 124 -2.73 -1.61 17.14
N GLN A 125 -1.45 -1.32 17.39
CA GLN A 125 -0.99 0.00 17.84
C GLN A 125 -1.29 1.08 16.79
N LEU A 126 -0.99 0.82 15.51
CA LEU A 126 -1.24 1.75 14.41
C LEU A 126 -2.73 2.06 14.24
N VAL A 127 -3.60 1.03 14.31
CA VAL A 127 -5.05 1.19 14.25
C VAL A 127 -5.56 2.02 15.42
N THR A 128 -5.07 1.75 16.63
CA THR A 128 -5.41 2.53 17.83
C THR A 128 -5.02 4.00 17.67
N SER A 129 -3.78 4.26 17.23
CA SER A 129 -3.28 5.62 16.97
C SER A 129 -4.11 6.37 15.92
N TYR A 130 -4.60 5.65 14.91
CA TYR A 130 -5.43 6.23 13.85
C TYR A 130 -6.81 6.62 14.39
N ARG A 131 -7.43 5.77 15.22
CA ARG A 131 -8.75 6.02 15.83
C ARG A 131 -8.73 7.16 16.85
N GLN A 132 -7.63 7.32 17.58
CA GLN A 132 -7.46 8.42 18.54
C GLN A 132 -7.27 9.79 17.87
N ARG A 133 -6.95 9.81 16.57
CA ARG A 133 -6.72 11.05 15.84
C ARG A 133 -8.05 11.77 15.60
N GLN A 134 -8.35 12.73 16.48
CA GLN A 134 -9.43 13.68 16.24
C GLN A 134 -8.88 14.87 15.46
N ALA A 135 -9.27 14.98 14.18
CA ALA A 135 -9.11 16.22 13.44
C ALA A 135 -10.21 17.18 13.89
N LYS A 136 -9.84 18.43 14.26
CA LYS A 136 -10.83 19.48 14.46
C LYS A 136 -11.35 19.90 13.08
N LEU A 137 -12.48 19.30 12.68
CA LEU A 137 -13.15 19.63 11.43
C LEU A 137 -14.00 20.90 11.60
N LEU A 138 -14.09 21.69 10.54
CA LEU A 138 -15.03 22.80 10.44
C LEU A 138 -16.24 22.36 9.60
N PRO A 139 -17.45 22.88 9.90
CA PRO A 139 -18.57 22.80 8.97
C PRO A 139 -18.18 23.36 7.60
N TYR A 140 -18.73 22.78 6.53
CA TYR A 140 -18.39 23.15 5.16
C TYR A 140 -18.64 24.64 4.88
N ASP A 141 -19.76 25.19 5.36
CA ASP A 141 -20.10 26.60 5.19
C ASP A 141 -19.06 27.52 5.85
N GLU A 142 -18.60 27.16 7.04
CA GLU A 142 -17.58 27.92 7.77
C GLU A 142 -16.21 27.83 7.08
N ALA A 143 -15.85 26.67 6.54
CA ALA A 143 -14.63 26.51 5.75
C ALA A 143 -14.66 27.39 4.49
N CYS A 144 -15.80 27.47 3.79
CA CYS A 144 -15.98 28.37 2.65
C CYS A 144 -15.90 29.84 3.03
N ARG A 145 -16.47 30.25 4.18
CA ARG A 145 -16.33 31.63 4.69
C ARG A 145 -14.89 32.00 5.01
N ARG A 146 -14.07 31.02 5.39
CA ARG A 146 -12.62 31.16 5.68
C ARG A 146 -11.75 30.96 4.44
N ALA A 147 -12.32 31.02 3.23
CA ALA A 147 -11.53 30.99 2.01
C ALA A 147 -10.48 32.10 2.01
N PHE A 148 -9.42 31.89 1.22
CA PHE A 148 -8.37 32.88 1.04
C PHE A 148 -8.98 34.24 0.62
N ALA A 149 -8.77 35.26 1.45
CA ALA A 149 -9.26 36.61 1.21
C ALA A 149 -8.13 37.47 0.66
N THR A 150 -8.35 38.03 -0.53
CA THR A 150 -7.48 39.02 -1.16
C THR A 150 -8.35 40.08 -1.83
N ASP A 151 -7.80 41.28 -2.01
CA ASP A 151 -8.44 42.30 -2.81
C ASP A 151 -8.23 42.00 -4.30
N TRP A 152 -9.20 41.29 -4.89
CA TRP A 152 -9.15 40.90 -6.30
C TRP A 152 -9.11 42.10 -7.27
N SER A 153 -9.52 43.29 -6.84
CA SER A 153 -9.44 44.50 -7.67
C SER A 153 -8.03 45.09 -7.74
N HIS A 154 -7.18 44.79 -6.75
CA HIS A 154 -5.79 45.26 -6.67
C HIS A 154 -4.76 44.12 -6.74
N ALA A 155 -5.21 42.87 -6.83
CA ALA A 155 -4.33 41.72 -6.99
C ALA A 155 -3.66 41.76 -8.36
N GLU A 156 -2.34 41.85 -8.39
CA GLU A 156 -1.56 41.67 -9.61
C GLU A 156 -1.59 40.18 -10.01
N ILE A 157 -2.26 39.89 -11.12
CA ILE A 157 -2.31 38.55 -11.73
C ILE A 157 -1.56 38.64 -13.05
N GLU A 158 -0.39 38.02 -13.12
CA GLU A 158 0.43 37.99 -14.33
C GLU A 158 -0.32 37.33 -15.50
N GLN A 159 -0.29 37.98 -16.67
CA GLN A 159 -0.81 37.37 -17.89
C GLN A 159 0.25 36.44 -18.47
N PRO A 160 -0.10 35.19 -18.83
CA PRO A 160 0.85 34.29 -19.47
C PRO A 160 1.26 34.81 -20.85
N ASP A 161 2.55 34.71 -21.19
CA ASP A 161 3.09 35.11 -22.50
C ASP A 161 2.45 34.36 -23.69
N PHE A 162 1.81 33.21 -23.42
CA PHE A 162 1.14 32.40 -24.42
C PHE A 162 -0.10 31.73 -23.82
N VAL A 163 -1.21 31.80 -24.57
CA VAL A 163 -2.45 31.07 -24.27
C VAL A 163 -2.70 30.02 -25.35
N GLY A 164 -3.25 28.87 -24.95
CA GLY A 164 -3.50 27.73 -25.84
C GLY A 164 -2.47 26.60 -25.68
N THR A 165 -2.51 25.64 -26.59
CA THR A 165 -1.60 24.47 -26.59
C THR A 165 -0.43 24.69 -27.52
N ARG A 166 0.79 24.38 -27.09
CA ARG A 166 1.93 24.18 -28.00
C ARG A 166 2.00 22.69 -28.35
N THR A 167 1.90 22.40 -29.64
CA THR A 167 2.23 21.09 -30.23
C THR A 167 3.67 21.08 -30.69
#